data_AF-A0A820T2X2-F1
#
_entry.id   AF-A0A820T2X2-F1
#
_cell.length_a   1.000
_cell.length_b   1.000
_cell.length_c   1.000
_cell.angle_alpha   90.00
_cell.angle_beta   90.00
_cell.angle_gamma   90.00
#
_symmetry.space_group_name_H-M   'P 1'
#
loop_
_entity.id
_entity.type
_entity.pdbx_description
1 polymer ?
#
loop_
_entity_poly.entity_id
_entity_poly.type
_entity_poly.pdbx_seq_one_letter_code
_entity_poly.pdbx_strand_id
1 'polypeptide(L)'
;LPDTTAISSRIDSGLRRDSSADGRGIEPYQVTDRVSLSKNRSGTVKYVGPTLLGSGIWYGIELDSSDGLHDGCLNTDGPRYFQCKPQHGIFVRGFNLK
;
A
#
# COMPACT_ATOMS: atom_id res chain seq x y z
N LEU A 1 -1.23 -44.76 -38.66
CA LEU A 1 -0.86 -45.48 -37.41
C LEU A 1 0.34 -44.76 -36.82
N PRO A 2 0.43 -44.59 -35.50
CA PRO A 2 -0.26 -43.64 -34.61
C PRO A 2 0.75 -42.51 -34.20
N ASP A 3 0.44 -41.45 -33.45
CA ASP A 3 0.16 -41.51 -32.02
C ASP A 3 -0.82 -40.41 -31.56
N THR A 4 -2.00 -40.89 -31.21
CA THR A 4 -2.84 -40.38 -30.13
C THR A 4 -2.21 -40.75 -28.79
N THR A 5 -1.93 -39.78 -27.91
CA THR A 5 -1.94 -39.82 -26.43
C THR A 5 -1.16 -38.57 -25.96
N ALA A 6 -1.74 -37.55 -25.33
CA ALA A 6 -2.59 -37.65 -24.17
C ALA A 6 -3.79 -36.70 -24.24
N ILE A 7 -4.93 -37.33 -24.00
CA ILE A 7 -6.24 -36.78 -23.76
C ILE A 7 -6.26 -36.13 -22.37
N SER A 8 -6.83 -34.92 -22.34
CA SER A 8 -7.72 -34.36 -21.32
C SER A 8 -7.25 -34.28 -19.86
N SER A 9 -7.15 -33.05 -19.38
CA SER A 9 -8.04 -32.58 -18.32
C SER A 9 -7.97 -31.05 -18.25
N ARG A 10 -9.03 -30.25 -18.11
CA ARG A 10 -10.48 -30.39 -17.99
C ARG A 10 -10.95 -28.93 -17.81
N ILE A 11 -12.00 -28.49 -18.54
CA ILE A 11 -13.04 -27.47 -18.19
C ILE A 11 -12.57 -26.08 -17.69
N ASP A 12 -12.86 -24.99 -18.42
CA ASP A 12 -14.08 -24.16 -18.34
C ASP A 12 -14.18 -23.44 -16.97
N SER A 13 -14.32 -22.13 -16.80
CA SER A 13 -15.09 -21.14 -17.55
C SER A 13 -14.70 -19.74 -17.06
N GLY A 14 -14.67 -18.76 -17.98
CA GLY A 14 -15.25 -17.43 -17.76
C GLY A 14 -14.67 -16.49 -16.68
N LEU A 15 -14.13 -15.35 -17.16
CA LEU A 15 -14.44 -13.95 -16.78
C LEU A 15 -13.24 -13.08 -17.21
N ARG A 16 -13.23 -12.61 -18.46
CA ARG A 16 -13.63 -11.25 -18.87
C ARG A 16 -12.78 -10.13 -18.22
N ARG A 17 -11.99 -9.52 -19.10
CA ARG A 17 -11.61 -8.09 -19.18
C ARG A 17 -12.37 -7.19 -18.19
N ASP A 18 -11.63 -6.37 -17.46
CA ASP A 18 -11.74 -4.94 -17.74
C ASP A 18 -10.38 -4.23 -17.59
N SER A 19 -9.94 -3.69 -18.72
CA SER A 19 -8.99 -2.61 -18.77
C SER A 19 -9.77 -1.35 -18.39
N SER A 20 -9.92 -1.06 -17.10
CA SER A 20 -10.55 0.20 -16.69
C SER A 20 -9.55 1.33 -16.91
N ALA A 21 -9.89 2.18 -17.87
CA ALA A 21 -9.11 3.29 -18.37
C ALA A 21 -9.00 4.48 -17.39
N ASP A 22 -8.18 4.33 -16.36
CA ASP A 22 -7.41 5.44 -15.77
C ASP A 22 -6.13 4.83 -15.22
N GLY A 23 -4.98 5.12 -15.83
CA GLY A 23 -3.67 4.52 -15.51
C GLY A 23 -3.10 4.86 -14.13
N ARG A 24 -3.94 4.98 -13.10
CA ARG A 24 -3.52 4.96 -11.71
C ARG A 24 -3.14 3.52 -11.40
N GLY A 25 -1.84 3.29 -11.25
CA GLY A 25 -1.33 2.03 -10.75
C GLY A 25 -2.15 1.58 -9.55
N ILE A 26 -2.50 0.30 -9.50
CA ILE A 26 -3.20 -0.29 -8.35
C ILE A 26 -2.19 -0.27 -7.20
N GLU A 27 -2.14 0.84 -6.48
CA GLU A 27 -1.43 0.93 -5.22
C GLU A 27 -2.09 -0.10 -4.28
N PRO A 28 -1.33 -1.05 -3.70
CA PRO A 28 -1.90 -2.19 -2.99
C PRO A 28 -2.65 -1.82 -1.71
N TYR A 29 -2.45 -0.59 -1.20
CA TYR A 29 -3.07 -0.08 0.01
C TYR A 29 -3.69 1.30 -0.24
N GLN A 30 -4.78 1.57 0.44
CA GLN A 30 -5.56 2.80 0.35
C GLN A 30 -5.66 3.47 1.71
N VAL A 31 -5.99 4.77 1.71
CA VAL A 31 -6.31 5.48 2.95
C VAL A 31 -7.45 4.76 3.67
N THR A 32 -7.37 4.70 4.99
CA THR A 32 -8.22 3.93 5.92
C THR A 32 -7.88 2.46 6.09
N ASP A 33 -7.03 1.88 5.24
CA ASP A 33 -6.60 0.49 5.40
C ASP A 33 -5.81 0.29 6.70
N ARG A 34 -6.04 -0.87 7.32
CA ARG A 34 -5.24 -1.36 8.45
C ARG A 34 -4.08 -2.17 7.92
N VAL A 35 -2.88 -1.79 8.35
CA VAL A 35 -1.64 -2.40 7.87
C VAL A 35 -0.73 -2.78 9.03
N SER A 36 0.02 -3.86 8.83
CA SER A 36 1.08 -4.27 9.75
C SER A 36 2.44 -3.92 9.18
N LEU A 37 3.34 -3.44 10.03
CA LEU A 37 4.74 -3.16 9.74
C LEU A 37 5.63 -4.19 10.44
N SER A 38 6.93 -4.17 10.14
CA SER A 38 7.92 -4.93 10.91
C SER A 38 7.89 -4.59 12.40
N LYS A 39 8.40 -5.50 13.25
CA LYS A 39 8.52 -5.35 14.71
C LYS A 39 7.17 -5.18 15.43
N ASN A 40 6.14 -5.93 15.01
CA ASN A 40 4.80 -5.93 15.63
C ASN A 40 4.13 -4.55 15.72
N ARG A 41 4.50 -3.61 14.86
CA ARG A 41 3.83 -2.32 14.75
C ARG A 41 2.66 -2.44 13.79
N SER A 42 1.54 -1.80 14.12
CA SER A 42 0.36 -1.71 13.27
C SER A 42 -0.17 -0.28 13.24
N GLY A 43 -0.92 0.03 12.20
CA GLY A 43 -1.44 1.37 12.00
C GLY A 43 -2.46 1.45 10.89
N THR A 44 -2.94 2.66 10.68
CA THR A 44 -3.93 3.00 9.66
C THR A 44 -3.29 3.87 8.61
N VAL A 45 -3.48 3.55 7.33
CA VAL A 45 -3.02 4.40 6.23
C VAL A 45 -3.80 5.71 6.26
N LYS A 46 -3.10 6.84 6.32
CA LYS A 46 -3.66 8.20 6.31
C LYS A 46 -3.28 8.99 5.06
N TYR A 47 -2.26 8.55 4.33
CA TYR A 47 -1.76 9.21 3.14
C TYR A 47 -1.18 8.19 2.16
N VAL A 48 -1.44 8.39 0.86
CA VAL A 48 -0.81 7.65 -0.25
C VAL A 48 -0.39 8.67 -1.30
N GLY A 49 0.91 8.79 -1.56
CA GLY A 49 1.40 9.75 -2.55
C GLY A 49 2.88 10.12 -2.45
N PRO A 50 3.33 11.09 -3.26
CA PRO A 50 4.71 11.59 -3.22
C PRO A 50 4.99 12.41 -1.96
N THR A 51 6.23 12.39 -1.48
CA THR A 51 6.65 13.18 -0.31
C THR A 51 8.02 13.80 -0.55
N LEU A 52 8.42 14.72 0.33
CA LEU A 52 9.77 15.28 0.35
C LEU A 52 10.87 14.24 0.67
N LEU A 53 10.51 13.01 1.05
CA LEU A 53 11.48 11.93 1.32
C LEU A 53 12.05 11.28 0.05
N GLY A 54 11.57 11.68 -1.13
CA GLY A 54 12.07 11.21 -2.42
C GLY A 54 10.97 10.70 -3.35
N SER A 55 11.37 10.35 -4.57
CA SER A 55 10.47 9.99 -5.68
C SER A 55 9.59 8.77 -5.41
N GLY A 56 8.48 8.66 -6.15
CA GLY A 56 7.54 7.54 -6.05
C GLY A 56 6.58 7.64 -4.87
N ILE A 57 5.82 6.57 -4.65
CA ILE A 57 4.74 6.54 -3.65
C ILE A 57 5.28 6.21 -2.26
N TRP A 58 4.77 6.95 -1.29
CA TRP A 58 4.94 6.73 0.13
C TRP A 58 3.58 6.56 0.79
N TYR A 59 3.56 5.72 1.82
CA TYR A 59 2.39 5.49 2.66
C TYR A 59 2.63 6.15 4.00
N GLY A 60 1.84 7.19 4.30
CA GLY A 60 1.80 7.81 5.61
C GLY A 60 0.87 7.01 6.51
N ILE A 61 1.40 6.45 7.59
CA ILE A 61 0.69 5.59 8.53
C ILE A 61 0.58 6.31 9.88
N GLU A 62 -0.62 6.32 10.45
CA GLU A 62 -0.83 6.59 11.87
C GLU A 62 -0.71 5.28 12.64
N LEU A 63 0.36 5.13 13.41
CA LEU A 63 0.62 3.98 14.27
C LEU A 63 -0.32 3.97 15.47
N ASP A 64 -0.64 2.78 15.96
CA ASP A 64 -1.45 2.63 17.17
C ASP A 64 -0.66 3.04 18.43
N SER A 65 0.65 2.83 18.43
CA SER A 65 1.60 3.18 19.50
C SER A 65 2.45 4.41 19.14
N SER A 66 3.04 5.05 20.15
CA SER A 66 3.90 6.24 20.03
C SER A 66 5.32 5.92 19.55
N ASP A 67 5.47 5.01 18.59
CA ASP A 67 6.75 4.54 18.02
C ASP A 67 7.02 5.09 16.61
N GLY A 68 6.36 6.19 16.29
CA GLY A 68 6.48 6.96 15.05
C GLY A 68 7.52 8.08 15.17
N LEU A 69 7.69 8.80 14.07
CA LEU A 69 8.73 9.83 13.92
C LEU A 69 8.16 11.24 13.90
N HIS A 70 6.88 11.39 13.58
CA HIS A 70 6.24 12.69 13.42
C HIS A 70 4.75 12.66 13.81
N ASP A 71 4.08 13.79 13.70
CA ASP A 71 2.63 13.98 13.88
C ASP A 71 1.87 14.13 12.54
N GLY A 72 2.58 13.88 11.43
CA GLY A 72 2.07 13.97 10.06
C GLY A 72 2.70 15.12 9.24
N CYS A 73 3.57 15.91 9.86
CA CYS A 73 4.52 16.80 9.18
C CYS A 73 5.93 16.21 9.19
N LEU A 74 6.65 16.24 8.08
CA LEU A 74 8.04 15.74 8.01
C LEU A 74 9.08 16.72 8.55
N ASN A 75 8.74 18.01 8.57
CA ASN A 75 9.56 19.13 8.99
C ASN A 75 8.64 20.24 9.51
N THR A 76 9.19 21.14 10.32
CA THR A 76 8.44 22.24 10.96
C THR A 76 7.79 23.20 9.98
N ASP A 77 8.47 23.47 8.86
CA ASP A 77 8.06 24.49 7.88
C ASP A 77 7.51 23.90 6.57
N GLY A 78 7.24 22.59 6.54
CA GLY A 78 6.73 21.92 5.34
C GLY A 78 5.26 21.54 5.39
N PRO A 79 4.75 20.93 4.32
CA PRO A 79 3.35 20.57 4.21
C PRO A 79 2.99 19.49 5.24
N ARG A 80 1.78 19.62 5.80
CA ARG A 80 1.14 18.56 6.56
C ARG A 80 0.51 17.57 5.58
N TYR A 81 0.95 16.33 5.64
CA TYR A 81 0.42 15.26 4.78
C TYR A 81 -0.81 14.58 5.40
N PHE A 82 -0.81 14.44 6.73
CA PHE A 82 -1.94 13.93 7.50
C PHE A 82 -1.89 14.46 8.94
N GLN A 83 -2.97 14.22 9.69
CA GLN A 83 -3.05 14.54 11.12
C GLN A 83 -3.01 13.23 11.93
N CYS A 84 -2.12 13.17 12.92
CA CYS A 84 -2.13 12.14 13.96
C CYS A 84 -1.55 12.69 15.26
N LYS A 85 -1.49 11.85 16.31
CA LYS A 85 -0.82 12.20 17.57
C LYS A 85 0.71 12.37 17.38
N PRO A 86 1.39 13.16 18.24
CA PRO A 86 2.85 13.27 18.22
C PRO A 86 3.51 11.89 18.38
N GLN A 87 4.52 11.59 17.56
CA GLN A 87 5.21 10.30 17.52
C GLN A 87 4.32 9.12 17.09
N HIS A 88 3.23 9.34 16.36
CA HIS A 88 2.44 8.26 15.77
C HIS A 88 2.59 8.17 14.24
N GLY A 89 3.07 9.21 13.58
CA GLY A 89 3.23 9.25 12.14
C GLY A 89 4.51 8.57 11.68
N ILE A 90 4.42 7.75 10.63
CA ILE A 90 5.57 7.23 9.89
C ILE A 90 5.28 7.20 8.39
N PHE A 91 6.31 7.38 7.56
CA PHE A 91 6.25 7.11 6.14
C PHE A 91 7.04 5.86 5.78
N VAL A 92 6.44 4.98 4.99
CA VAL A 92 7.08 3.75 4.51
C VAL A 92 6.79 3.51 3.03
N ARG A 93 7.59 2.64 2.40
CA ARG A 93 7.28 2.07 1.08
C ARG A 93 6.36 0.87 1.21
N GLY A 94 5.52 0.64 0.19
CA GLY A 94 4.50 -0.42 0.19
C GLY A 94 5.04 -1.81 0.50
N PHE A 95 6.27 -2.14 0.09
CA PHE A 95 6.89 -3.44 0.40
C PHE A 95 7.16 -3.68 1.91
N ASN A 96 7.03 -2.65 2.75
CA ASN A 96 7.15 -2.78 4.22
C ASN A 96 5.80 -3.04 4.91
N LEU A 97 4.70 -3.01 4.15
CA LEU A 97 3.36 -3.22 4.65
C LEU A 97 2.91 -4.66 4.41
N LYS A 98 2.06 -5.15 5.30
CA LYS A 98 1.34 -6.41 5.21
C LYS A 98 -0.12 -6.14 5.49
#